data_AF-A0A644ZJG4-F1
#
_entry.id   AF-A0A644ZJG4-F1
#
_cell.length_a   1.000
_cell.length_b   1.000
_cell.length_c   1.000
_cell.angle_alpha   90.00
_cell.angle_beta   90.00
_cell.angle_gamma   90.00
#
_symmetry.space_group_name_H-M   'P 1'
#
loop_
_entity.id
_entity.type
_entity.pdbx_description
1 polymer ?
#
loop_
_entity_poly.entity_id
_entity_poly.type
_entity_poly.pdbx_seq_one_letter_code
_entity_poly.pdbx_strand_id
1 'polypeptide(L)'
;MRLDRFQAVGAAGHARKGWKVLKYLGRIACIALLLSLAAGSAAFGAGFALYDFSARGNALGGAMVGRADDPSALALNPAGITQIPGSSLMTSAGFLLPYGTVSVAGGGISTDQNDRSFILPNLYYTRQMSDSLWFGIGVMSRFGLGTDFPADWFGRYNSYRAMIESVSVNPNLAWKVNDSLSP
;
A
#
# COMPACT_ATOMS: atom_id res chain seq x y z
N MET A 1 -54.61 47.12 15.10
CA MET A 1 -53.22 47.16 14.55
C MET A 1 -52.22 46.82 15.66
N ARG A 2 -51.89 45.54 15.94
CA ARG A 2 -50.63 45.12 16.64
C ARG A 2 -50.42 43.63 16.99
N LEU A 3 -51.20 42.65 16.51
CA LEU A 3 -51.00 41.24 16.90
C LEU A 3 -50.12 40.43 15.92
N ASP A 4 -50.07 40.84 14.65
CA ASP A 4 -49.48 40.05 13.57
C ASP A 4 -47.93 40.13 13.55
N ARG A 5 -47.36 41.23 14.06
CA ARG A 5 -45.89 41.41 14.13
C ARG A 5 -45.22 40.59 15.24
N PHE A 6 -45.94 40.18 16.29
CA PHE A 6 -45.35 39.38 17.38
C PHE A 6 -45.21 37.90 16.99
N GLN A 7 -46.14 37.36 16.19
CA GLN A 7 -46.06 35.97 15.73
C GLN A 7 -44.95 35.75 14.68
N ALA A 8 -44.71 36.72 13.79
CA ALA A 8 -43.65 36.64 12.78
C ALA A 8 -42.23 36.68 13.37
N VAL A 9 -42.01 37.48 14.43
CA VAL A 9 -40.71 37.55 15.14
C VAL A 9 -40.44 36.26 15.92
N GLY A 10 -41.48 35.66 16.51
CA GLY A 10 -41.39 34.35 17.17
C GLY A 10 -41.01 33.23 16.20
N ALA A 11 -41.66 33.15 15.03
CA ALA A 11 -41.38 32.15 14.01
C ALA A 11 -39.95 32.27 13.42
N ALA A 12 -39.48 33.49 13.15
CA ALA A 12 -38.13 33.75 12.66
C ALA A 12 -37.03 33.44 13.70
N GLY A 13 -37.35 33.55 14.99
CA GLY A 13 -36.47 33.13 16.09
C GLY A 13 -36.35 31.61 16.21
N HIS A 14 -37.48 30.89 16.04
CA HIS A 14 -37.51 29.43 16.04
C HIS A 14 -36.77 28.83 14.83
N ALA A 15 -36.93 29.40 13.63
CA ALA A 15 -36.20 28.99 12.43
C ALA A 15 -34.68 29.23 12.55
N ARG A 16 -34.25 30.37 13.12
CA ARG A 16 -32.83 30.67 13.38
C ARG A 16 -32.22 29.75 14.44
N LYS A 17 -33.00 29.35 15.45
CA LYS A 17 -32.60 28.37 16.47
C LYS A 17 -32.44 26.98 15.84
N GLY A 18 -33.38 26.55 15.00
CA GLY A 18 -33.30 25.28 14.25
C GLY A 18 -32.07 25.20 13.33
N TRP A 19 -31.74 26.29 12.62
CA TRP A 19 -30.53 26.34 11.78
C TRP A 19 -29.25 26.18 12.61
N LYS A 20 -29.15 26.86 13.76
CA LYS A 20 -27.99 26.72 14.65
C LYS A 20 -27.85 25.28 15.16
N VAL A 21 -28.95 24.65 15.57
CA VAL A 21 -28.96 23.25 16.01
C VAL A 21 -28.49 22.31 14.89
N LEU A 22 -28.97 22.49 13.65
CA LEU A 22 -28.55 21.68 12.51
C LEU A 22 -27.04 21.82 12.21
N LYS A 23 -26.48 23.04 12.35
CA LYS A 23 -25.03 23.28 12.23
C LYS A 23 -24.23 22.59 13.32
N TYR A 24 -24.71 22.57 14.56
CA TYR A 24 -24.04 21.87 15.65
C TYR A 24 -24.09 20.35 15.47
N LEU A 25 -25.23 19.81 15.05
CA LEU A 25 -25.37 18.38 14.74
C LEU A 25 -24.44 17.97 13.58
N GLY A 26 -24.34 18.78 12.53
CA GLY A 26 -23.38 18.53 11.45
C GLY A 26 -21.92 18.55 11.91
N ARG A 27 -21.54 19.48 12.79
CA ARG A 27 -20.18 19.53 13.37
C ARG A 27 -19.88 18.33 14.25
N ILE A 28 -20.82 17.93 15.11
CA ILE A 28 -20.69 16.75 15.96
C ILE A 28 -20.59 15.48 15.10
N ALA A 29 -21.39 15.36 14.04
CA ALA A 29 -21.31 14.26 13.10
C ALA A 29 -19.95 14.20 12.38
N CYS A 30 -19.43 15.35 11.90
CA CYS A 30 -18.09 15.41 11.30
C CYS A 30 -16.98 15.04 12.29
N ILE A 31 -17.05 15.52 13.54
CA ILE A 31 -16.06 15.18 14.57
C ILE A 31 -16.13 13.69 14.91
N ALA A 32 -17.34 13.13 15.05
CA ALA A 32 -17.54 11.70 15.29
C ALA A 32 -17.02 10.83 14.12
N LEU A 33 -17.21 11.29 12.88
CA LEU A 33 -16.67 10.63 11.69
C LEU A 33 -15.12 10.69 11.67
N LEU A 34 -14.53 11.83 11.98
CA LEU A 34 -13.07 11.98 12.04
C LEU A 34 -12.46 11.15 13.17
N LEU A 35 -13.12 11.08 14.32
CA LEU A 35 -12.68 10.25 15.45
C LEU A 35 -12.82 8.76 15.17
N SER A 36 -13.87 8.32 14.48
CA SER A 36 -14.03 6.91 14.08
C SER A 36 -13.00 6.50 13.02
N LEU A 37 -12.67 7.38 12.07
CA LEU A 37 -11.58 7.15 11.12
C LEU A 37 -10.21 7.11 11.81
N ALA A 38 -9.99 7.95 12.84
CA ALA A 38 -8.76 7.96 13.62
C ALA A 38 -8.65 6.77 14.61
N ALA A 39 -9.77 6.17 14.99
CA ALA A 39 -9.82 5.00 15.89
C ALA A 39 -9.56 3.67 15.17
N GLY A 40 -9.33 3.68 13.85
CA GLY A 40 -8.85 2.49 13.13
C GLY A 40 -7.52 2.02 13.72
N SER A 41 -7.49 0.80 14.24
CA SER A 41 -6.24 0.17 14.66
C SER A 41 -5.37 -0.14 13.44
N ALA A 42 -4.05 -0.01 13.60
CA ALA A 42 -3.11 -0.46 12.58
C ALA A 42 -3.24 -1.98 12.42
N ALA A 43 -3.72 -2.42 11.25
CA ALA A 43 -3.73 -3.83 10.89
C ALA A 43 -2.41 -4.17 10.18
N PHE A 44 -1.56 -4.94 10.84
CA PHE A 44 -0.32 -5.45 10.23
C PHE A 44 -0.63 -6.75 9.49
N GLY A 45 -0.73 -6.67 8.16
CA GLY A 45 -1.19 -7.78 7.32
C GLY A 45 -0.45 -7.91 6.00
N ALA A 46 0.88 -7.82 6.01
CA ALA A 46 1.68 -8.05 4.80
C ALA A 46 1.60 -9.52 4.34
N GLY A 47 1.46 -10.47 5.27
CA GLY A 47 1.38 -11.90 4.95
C GLY A 47 2.62 -12.36 4.18
N PHE A 48 2.42 -12.75 2.92
CA PHE A 48 3.47 -13.15 1.99
C PHE A 48 3.68 -12.13 0.86
N ALA A 49 3.19 -10.90 0.99
CA ALA A 49 3.42 -9.83 0.03
C ALA A 49 4.87 -9.30 0.16
N LEU A 50 5.50 -9.08 -0.99
CA LEU A 50 6.84 -8.51 -1.09
C LEU A 50 6.75 -7.10 -1.68
N TYR A 51 7.49 -6.18 -1.06
CA TYR A 51 7.57 -4.77 -1.46
C TYR A 51 8.98 -4.38 -1.95
N ASP A 52 9.84 -5.37 -2.15
CA ASP A 52 11.21 -5.21 -2.63
C ASP A 52 11.25 -5.04 -4.16
N PHE A 53 10.75 -3.90 -4.63
CA PHE A 53 10.65 -3.62 -6.06
C PHE A 53 11.88 -2.90 -6.62
N SER A 54 12.64 -2.19 -5.79
CA SER A 54 13.95 -1.64 -6.16
C SER A 54 14.73 -1.26 -4.91
N ALA A 55 16.06 -1.18 -5.02
CA ALA A 55 16.92 -0.73 -3.91
C ALA A 55 16.51 0.66 -3.38
N ARG A 56 16.13 1.57 -4.29
CA ARG A 56 15.64 2.90 -3.94
C ARG A 56 14.26 2.85 -3.29
N GLY A 57 13.34 2.06 -3.84
CA GLY A 57 12.01 1.87 -3.26
C GLY A 57 12.08 1.34 -1.84
N ASN A 58 12.95 0.37 -1.59
CA ASN A 58 13.27 -0.14 -0.25
C ASN A 58 13.84 0.95 0.67
N ALA A 59 14.84 1.71 0.21
CA ALA A 59 15.46 2.77 0.99
C ALA A 59 14.47 3.89 1.39
N LEU A 60 13.40 4.07 0.61
CA LEU A 60 12.33 5.03 0.86
C LEU A 60 11.11 4.42 1.56
N GLY A 61 11.20 3.16 2.04
CA GLY A 61 10.09 2.49 2.72
C GLY A 61 8.86 2.24 1.84
N GLY A 62 9.05 2.04 0.53
CA GLY A 62 7.99 1.80 -0.43
C GLY A 62 7.28 3.06 -0.95
N ALA A 63 7.74 4.26 -0.58
CA ALA A 63 7.12 5.54 -0.93
C ALA A 63 7.38 6.00 -2.38
N MET A 64 7.03 5.16 -3.36
CA MET A 64 7.36 5.35 -4.78
C MET A 64 6.16 5.60 -5.69
N VAL A 65 4.92 5.45 -5.20
CA VAL A 65 3.69 5.58 -6.03
C VAL A 65 3.59 6.94 -6.75
N GLY A 66 4.06 8.02 -6.12
CA GLY A 66 4.08 9.38 -6.68
C GLY A 66 5.44 9.83 -7.23
N ARG A 67 6.46 8.97 -7.22
CA ARG A 67 7.82 9.27 -7.70
C ARG A 67 8.22 8.25 -8.75
N ALA A 68 8.04 8.62 -10.01
CA ALA A 68 8.22 7.75 -11.16
C ALA A 68 9.35 8.21 -12.09
N ASP A 69 10.49 8.57 -11.50
CA ASP A 69 11.71 9.02 -12.16
C ASP A 69 12.66 7.88 -12.55
N ASP A 70 12.28 6.61 -12.29
CA ASP A 70 13.03 5.42 -12.70
C ASP A 70 12.10 4.25 -13.12
N PRO A 71 12.59 3.28 -13.93
CA PRO A 71 11.75 2.19 -14.47
C PRO A 71 11.05 1.31 -13.42
N SER A 72 11.48 1.32 -12.15
CA SER A 72 10.79 0.57 -11.09
C SER A 72 9.38 1.10 -10.79
N ALA A 73 9.02 2.28 -11.32
CA ALA A 73 7.64 2.78 -11.33
C ALA A 73 6.64 1.75 -11.88
N LEU A 74 7.06 0.87 -12.81
CA LEU A 74 6.22 -0.23 -13.33
C LEU A 74 5.69 -1.18 -12.24
N ALA A 75 6.34 -1.29 -11.09
CA ALA A 75 5.91 -2.17 -10.00
C ALA A 75 4.70 -1.61 -9.20
N LEU A 76 4.58 -0.28 -9.16
CA LEU A 76 3.67 0.44 -8.25
C LEU A 76 2.68 1.34 -8.99
N ASN A 77 3.15 2.08 -10.01
CA ASN A 77 2.35 2.99 -10.81
C ASN A 77 2.88 3.05 -12.26
N PRO A 78 2.42 2.16 -13.16
CA PRO A 78 2.87 2.13 -14.56
C PRO A 78 2.65 3.44 -15.32
N ALA A 79 1.63 4.23 -14.99
CA ALA A 79 1.39 5.52 -15.64
C ALA A 79 2.55 6.51 -15.46
N GLY A 80 3.31 6.35 -14.37
CA GLY A 80 4.47 7.17 -14.06
C GLY A 80 5.61 7.07 -15.07
N ILE A 81 5.69 6.00 -15.87
CA ILE A 81 6.76 5.84 -16.87
C ILE A 81 6.74 6.91 -17.98
N THR A 82 5.64 7.65 -18.11
CA THR A 82 5.52 8.82 -19.01
C THR A 82 6.50 9.94 -18.65
N GLN A 83 7.09 9.91 -17.45
CA GLN A 83 8.11 10.85 -16.98
C GLN A 83 9.54 10.42 -17.33
N ILE A 84 9.72 9.23 -17.93
CA ILE A 84 11.02 8.65 -18.26
C ILE A 84 11.22 8.73 -19.78
N PRO A 85 11.96 9.73 -20.30
CA PRO A 85 12.16 9.87 -21.73
C PRO A 85 13.08 8.79 -22.30
N GLY A 86 12.86 8.43 -23.58
CA GLY A 86 13.71 7.49 -24.30
C GLY A 86 13.56 6.04 -23.84
N SER A 87 14.65 5.26 -23.91
CA SER A 87 14.70 3.86 -23.46
C SER A 87 15.52 3.76 -22.19
N SER A 88 14.99 3.07 -21.18
CA SER A 88 15.68 2.88 -19.90
C SER A 88 15.56 1.43 -19.44
N LEU A 89 16.67 0.90 -18.93
CA LEU A 89 16.77 -0.45 -18.39
C LEU A 89 17.27 -0.35 -16.95
N MET A 90 16.60 -1.04 -16.04
CA MET A 90 16.98 -1.08 -14.63
C MET A 90 16.93 -2.50 -14.11
N THR A 91 17.89 -2.86 -13.28
CA THR A 91 17.89 -4.11 -12.53
C THR A 91 18.30 -3.85 -11.08
N SER A 92 17.76 -4.65 -10.17
CA SER A 92 18.19 -4.69 -8.77
C SER A 92 17.98 -6.09 -8.21
N ALA A 93 18.63 -6.39 -7.08
CA ALA A 93 18.35 -7.59 -6.31
C ALA A 93 18.27 -7.25 -4.83
N GLY A 94 17.21 -7.73 -4.18
CA GLY A 94 17.04 -7.70 -2.72
C GLY A 94 17.48 -9.00 -2.07
N PHE A 95 17.94 -8.93 -0.83
CA PHE A 95 18.24 -10.10 0.00
C PHE A 95 17.26 -10.15 1.17
N LEU A 96 16.48 -11.23 1.24
CA LEU A 96 15.50 -11.46 2.29
C LEU A 96 16.02 -12.55 3.23
N LEU A 97 16.20 -12.18 4.50
CA LEU A 97 16.71 -13.04 5.57
C LEU A 97 15.63 -13.18 6.65
N PRO A 98 14.61 -14.04 6.46
CA PRO A 98 13.60 -14.27 7.48
C PRO A 98 14.21 -14.93 8.72
N TYR A 99 13.82 -14.42 9.89
CA TYR A 99 14.09 -15.04 11.17
C TYR A 99 12.81 -15.02 11.99
N GLY A 100 12.65 -15.99 12.88
CA GLY A 100 11.49 -16.05 13.75
C GLY A 100 11.58 -17.17 14.76
N THR A 101 11.01 -16.93 15.94
CA THR A 101 10.95 -17.89 17.04
C THR A 101 9.49 -18.19 17.33
N VAL A 102 9.15 -19.47 17.43
CA VAL A 102 7.82 -19.89 17.90
C VAL A 102 7.95 -20.38 19.33
N SER A 103 7.09 -19.89 20.22
CA SER A 103 7.04 -20.28 21.62
C SER A 103 5.66 -20.81 21.99
N VAL A 104 5.65 -21.79 22.92
CA VAL A 104 4.40 -22.31 23.48
C VAL A 104 3.96 -21.40 24.63
N ALA A 105 2.74 -20.87 24.54
CA ALA A 105 2.17 -20.05 25.60
C ALA A 105 2.13 -20.82 26.93
N GLY A 106 2.80 -20.26 27.96
CA GLY A 106 2.88 -20.87 29.29
C GLY A 106 3.78 -22.11 29.40
N GLY A 107 4.43 -22.54 28.31
CA GLY A 107 5.17 -23.81 28.26
C GLY A 107 6.70 -23.71 28.38
N GLY A 108 7.27 -22.50 28.31
CA GLY A 108 8.73 -22.28 28.40
C GLY A 108 9.57 -22.88 27.25
N ILE A 109 8.95 -23.59 26.32
CA ILE A 109 9.58 -24.18 25.13
C ILE A 109 9.47 -23.20 23.97
N SER A 110 10.59 -22.95 23.31
CA SER A 110 10.66 -22.19 22.06
C SER A 110 11.56 -22.89 21.04
N THR A 111 11.33 -22.61 19.76
CA THR A 111 12.14 -23.11 18.65
C THR A 111 12.31 -22.00 17.63
N ASP A 112 13.55 -21.76 17.23
CA ASP A 112 13.90 -20.85 16.16
C ASP A 112 13.72 -21.53 14.80
N GLN A 113 13.38 -20.73 13.79
CA GLN A 113 13.43 -21.16 12.40
C GLN A 113 14.88 -21.43 11.97
N ASN A 114 15.07 -22.36 11.04
CA ASN A 114 16.35 -22.53 10.36
C ASN A 114 16.65 -21.30 9.52
N ASP A 115 17.92 -20.89 9.50
CA ASP A 115 18.37 -19.79 8.65
C ASP A 115 18.11 -20.11 7.17
N ARG A 116 17.38 -19.21 6.51
CA ARG A 116 17.12 -19.25 5.08
C ARG A 116 17.34 -17.86 4.50
N SER A 117 17.91 -17.83 3.30
CA SER A 117 18.16 -16.59 2.57
C SER A 117 17.54 -16.70 1.19
N PHE A 118 16.82 -15.66 0.79
CA PHE A 118 16.18 -15.58 -0.51
C PHE A 118 16.71 -14.36 -1.26
N ILE A 119 16.82 -14.49 -2.57
CA ILE A 119 17.22 -13.40 -3.45
C ILE A 119 15.99 -13.00 -4.27
N LEU A 120 15.70 -11.71 -4.30
CA LEU A 120 14.57 -11.13 -5.02
C LEU A 120 15.09 -10.28 -6.18
N PRO A 121 15.33 -10.87 -7.36
CA PRO A 121 15.79 -10.12 -8.53
C PRO A 121 14.63 -9.38 -9.22
N ASN A 122 14.94 -8.18 -9.68
CA ASN A 122 14.00 -7.29 -10.34
C ASN A 122 14.64 -6.80 -11.65
N LEU A 123 13.85 -6.76 -12.72
CA LEU A 123 14.24 -6.29 -14.03
C LEU A 123 13.11 -5.42 -14.60
N TYR A 124 13.44 -4.23 -15.09
CA TYR A 124 12.49 -3.29 -15.65
C TYR A 124 13.04 -2.70 -16.92
N TYR A 125 12.20 -2.59 -17.94
CA TYR A 125 12.50 -1.90 -19.18
C TYR A 125 11.37 -0.95 -19.52
N THR A 126 11.70 0.28 -19.89
CA THR A 126 10.75 1.26 -20.41
C THR A 126 11.24 1.82 -21.74
N ARG A 127 10.29 2.16 -22.61
CA ARG A 127 10.55 2.77 -23.91
C ARG A 127 9.48 3.78 -24.25
N GLN A 128 9.89 5.02 -24.46
CA GLN A 128 9.10 6.02 -25.14
C GLN A 128 8.95 5.64 -26.62
N MET A 129 7.71 5.40 -27.04
CA MET A 129 7.38 5.07 -28.43
C MET A 129 7.00 6.31 -29.25
N SER A 130 6.45 7.33 -28.59
CA SER A 130 6.12 8.63 -29.17
C SER A 130 6.07 9.72 -28.07
N ASP A 131 5.69 10.95 -28.42
CA ASP A 131 5.52 12.04 -27.45
C ASP A 131 4.40 11.81 -26.43
N SER A 132 3.49 10.86 -26.71
CA SER A 132 2.35 10.55 -25.85
C SER A 132 2.28 9.09 -25.40
N LEU A 133 3.05 8.17 -25.99
CA LEU A 133 2.94 6.73 -25.73
C LEU A 133 4.24 6.13 -25.21
N TRP A 134 4.14 5.38 -24.12
CA TRP A 134 5.21 4.61 -23.52
C TRP A 134 4.84 3.14 -23.39
N PHE A 135 5.82 2.30 -23.62
CA PHE A 135 5.77 0.88 -23.30
C PHE A 135 6.69 0.59 -22.12
N GLY A 136 6.29 -0.35 -21.28
CA GLY A 136 7.17 -0.87 -20.25
C GLY A 136 6.88 -2.33 -19.91
N ILE A 137 7.91 -3.02 -19.45
CA ILE A 137 7.80 -4.38 -18.97
C ILE A 137 8.64 -4.54 -17.71
N GLY A 138 8.02 -5.07 -16.65
CA GLY A 138 8.67 -5.38 -15.39
C GLY A 138 8.62 -6.88 -15.10
N VAL A 139 9.71 -7.43 -14.58
CA VAL A 139 9.81 -8.79 -14.04
C VAL A 139 10.30 -8.68 -12.61
N MET A 140 9.48 -9.12 -11.66
CA MET A 140 9.77 -8.99 -10.22
C MET A 140 8.97 -10.04 -9.43
N SER A 141 9.27 -10.20 -8.15
CA SER A 141 8.46 -11.02 -7.24
C SER A 141 7.50 -10.13 -6.45
N ARG A 142 6.19 -10.39 -6.51
CA ARG A 142 5.17 -9.65 -5.72
C ARG A 142 4.77 -10.39 -4.45
N PHE A 143 5.00 -11.70 -4.44
CA PHE A 143 4.63 -12.59 -3.36
C PHE A 143 5.75 -13.58 -3.09
N GLY A 144 6.02 -13.87 -1.83
CA GLY A 144 6.98 -14.88 -1.43
C GLY A 144 7.06 -15.03 0.07
N LEU A 145 7.31 -16.25 0.52
CA LEU A 145 7.49 -16.59 1.92
C LEU A 145 8.29 -17.89 2.02
N GLY A 146 9.21 -17.96 2.96
CA GLY A 146 9.90 -19.21 3.29
C GLY A 146 9.99 -19.36 4.79
N THR A 147 9.47 -20.48 5.30
CA THR A 147 9.62 -20.90 6.70
C THR A 147 10.12 -22.34 6.72
N ASP A 148 11.10 -22.60 7.58
CA ASP A 148 11.73 -23.91 7.73
C ASP A 148 12.11 -24.08 9.21
N PHE A 149 11.70 -25.19 9.82
CA PHE A 149 12.00 -25.50 11.21
C PHE A 149 12.85 -26.77 11.33
N PRO A 150 13.51 -27.03 12.48
CA PRO A 150 14.15 -28.32 12.77
C PRO A 150 13.17 -29.50 12.75
N ALA A 151 13.62 -30.70 12.37
CA ALA A 151 12.71 -31.86 12.12
C ALA A 151 12.04 -32.39 13.40
N ASP A 152 12.70 -32.16 14.53
CA ASP A 152 12.31 -32.61 15.85
C ASP A 152 11.57 -31.55 16.67
N TRP A 153 11.24 -30.38 16.09
CA TRP A 153 10.59 -29.30 16.83
C TRP A 153 9.19 -29.67 17.36
N PHE A 154 8.73 -28.94 18.38
CA PHE A 154 7.48 -29.25 19.09
C PHE A 154 6.23 -29.12 18.19
N GLY A 155 6.28 -28.27 17.15
CA GLY A 155 5.18 -28.06 16.20
C GLY A 155 5.24 -28.90 14.94
N ARG A 156 6.13 -29.91 14.85
CA ARG A 156 6.43 -30.70 13.64
C ARG A 156 5.22 -31.35 12.96
N TYR A 157 4.17 -31.66 13.72
CA TYR A 157 2.94 -32.25 13.17
C TYR A 157 2.00 -31.22 12.51
N ASN A 158 2.24 -29.92 12.72
CA ASN A 158 1.45 -28.84 12.12
C ASN A 158 2.15 -28.23 10.90
N SER A 159 3.44 -27.96 11.01
CA SER A 159 4.25 -27.40 9.93
C SER A 159 5.71 -27.79 10.11
N TYR A 160 6.42 -27.94 9.00
CA TYR A 160 7.86 -28.19 9.01
C TYR A 160 8.56 -27.25 8.03
N ARG A 161 8.02 -27.18 6.81
CA ARG A 161 8.47 -26.27 5.77
C ARG A 161 7.27 -25.73 5.01
N ALA A 162 7.23 -24.41 4.81
CA ALA A 162 6.30 -23.77 3.90
C ALA A 162 7.06 -22.79 3.01
N MET A 163 6.84 -22.87 1.70
CA MET A 163 7.56 -22.07 0.73
C MET A 163 6.61 -21.62 -0.38
N ILE A 164 6.64 -20.31 -0.64
CA ILE A 164 5.91 -19.64 -1.72
C ILE A 164 6.93 -18.83 -2.48
N GLU A 165 7.05 -19.11 -3.77
CA GLU A 165 7.87 -18.36 -4.71
C GLU A 165 6.97 -17.88 -5.85
N SER A 166 7.17 -16.64 -6.29
CA SER A 166 6.41 -16.10 -7.41
C SER A 166 7.32 -15.31 -8.33
N VAL A 167 7.00 -15.34 -9.62
CA VAL A 167 7.57 -14.44 -10.61
C VAL A 167 6.40 -13.73 -11.29
N SER A 168 6.42 -12.41 -11.28
CA SER A 168 5.40 -11.56 -11.86
C SER A 168 5.97 -10.84 -13.07
N VAL A 169 5.34 -11.04 -14.23
CA VAL A 169 5.67 -10.34 -15.47
C VAL A 169 4.56 -9.32 -15.75
N ASN A 170 4.93 -8.06 -15.90
CA ASN A 170 4.01 -6.91 -15.96
C ASN A 170 4.29 -6.10 -17.22
N PRO A 171 3.74 -6.49 -18.39
CA PRO A 171 3.74 -5.66 -19.58
C PRO A 171 2.69 -4.54 -19.43
N ASN A 172 3.06 -3.31 -19.77
CA ASN A 172 2.22 -2.14 -19.61
C ASN A 172 2.38 -1.17 -20.79
N LEU A 173 1.31 -0.43 -21.07
CA LEU A 173 1.31 0.74 -21.93
C LEU A 173 0.82 1.92 -21.11
N ALA A 174 1.53 3.05 -21.18
CA ALA A 174 1.13 4.28 -20.52
C ALA A 174 0.91 5.37 -21.57
N TRP A 175 -0.18 6.12 -21.41
CA TRP A 175 -0.57 7.17 -22.34
C TRP A 175 -0.58 8.53 -21.63
N LYS A 176 0.18 9.48 -22.15
CA LYS A 176 0.21 10.85 -21.64
C LYS A 176 -0.95 11.64 -22.28
N VAL A 177 -2.02 11.84 -21.51
CA VAL A 177 -3.20 12.61 -21.95
C VAL A 177 -2.91 14.11 -21.91
N ASN A 178 -2.24 14.58 -20.86
CA ASN A 178 -1.73 15.95 -20.74
C ASN A 178 -0.51 15.99 -19.79
N ASP A 179 0.01 17.17 -19.49
CA ASP A 179 1.20 17.33 -18.62
C ASP A 179 0.97 16.91 -17.16
N SER A 180 -0.29 16.74 -16.73
CA SER A 180 -0.67 16.43 -15.35
C SER A 180 -1.38 15.07 -15.20
N LEU A 181 -1.73 14.40 -16.30
CA LEU A 181 -2.57 13.20 -16.30
C LEU A 181 -2.07 12.17 -17.31
N SER A 182 -1.82 10.98 -16.79
CA SER A 182 -1.51 9.76 -17.52
C SER A 182 -2.22 8.59 -16.82
N PRO A 183 -3.07 7.81 -17.52
CA PRO A 183 -3.67 6.57 -17.02
C PRO A 183 -2.70 5.38 -17.09
#